data_AF-A0A6P4Z0P4-F1
#
_entry.id   AF-A0A6P4Z0P4-F1
#
_cell.length_a   1.000
_cell.length_b   1.000
_cell.length_c   1.000
_cell.angle_alpha   90.00
_cell.angle_beta   90.00
_cell.angle_gamma   90.00
#
_symmetry.space_group_name_H-M   'P 1'
#
loop_
_entity.id
_entity.type
_entity.pdbx_description
1 polymer ?
#
loop_
_entity_poly.entity_id
_entity_poly.type
_entity_poly.pdbx_seq_one_letter_code
_entity_poly.pdbx_strand_id
1 'polypeptide(L)'
;MPYLSDVWLNDNNLTSAPSDMNDLKQIYTMDLSSNPIQTLAPSQFKDLGSLLKLDISNISAIKAGGLEDDFLIGLDNLIELWLERNELGVIPTKALCPVVSQIQILNLNQNRINSTQEEDLACFQNLTKVMLAKNLLTKIPECLKSLPKLERLDISGNPIVQIPYQSLTNFTSLTDLDLSNSKIELIDRQAFYNLDYMETLNIASTKLTWLPSGIFNMTTFSEKLGLEGNQWTCDCQMHGFAQDLHSAKLKNLANIKCSAPERYKGYNLLDIPLANLTCNCNHQGAPSVDMSGSDNQTKYLQSATLKCAVHSCPVAKVFWSTPIGFVLSHDVTEIPGYDVGADGTLVIKAAALEDAGNYSCTAVNYIGKDVKYHVLKVW
;
A
#
# COMPACT_ATOMS: atom_id res chain seq x y z
N MET A 1 5.50 43.56 5.91
CA MET A 1 5.37 43.50 4.43
C MET A 1 3.94 43.16 4.07
N PRO A 2 3.05 44.14 3.80
CA PRO A 2 1.61 43.92 3.76
C PRO A 2 1.07 43.27 2.46
N TYR A 3 1.92 42.71 1.61
CA TYR A 3 1.51 42.12 0.31
C TYR A 3 2.06 40.69 0.09
N LEU A 4 2.72 40.11 1.09
CA LEU A 4 3.30 38.78 0.94
C LEU A 4 2.19 37.74 1.10
N SER A 5 1.88 37.01 0.03
CA SER A 5 0.91 35.89 0.02
C SER A 5 1.57 34.53 0.21
N ASP A 6 2.82 34.41 -0.21
CA ASP A 6 3.55 33.14 -0.23
C ASP A 6 4.96 33.35 0.31
N VAL A 7 5.39 32.46 1.20
CA VAL A 7 6.72 32.45 1.82
C VAL A 7 7.45 31.21 1.37
N TRP A 8 8.53 31.41 0.62
CA TRP A 8 9.37 30.33 0.09
C TRP A 8 10.73 30.41 0.78
N LEU A 9 10.94 29.56 1.77
CA LEU A 9 12.18 29.45 2.54
C LEU A 9 12.83 28.07 2.37
N ASN A 10 12.37 27.28 1.40
CA ASN A 10 12.91 25.96 1.11
C ASN A 10 14.38 25.99 0.71
N ASP A 11 15.07 24.86 0.91
CA ASP A 11 16.47 24.66 0.49
C ASP A 11 17.45 25.70 1.04
N ASN A 12 17.24 26.11 2.29
CA ASN A 12 18.12 26.99 3.03
C ASN A 12 18.84 26.23 4.16
N ASN A 13 19.54 26.97 5.03
CA ASN A 13 20.24 26.43 6.19
C ASN A 13 19.57 26.86 7.51
N LEU A 14 18.23 26.97 7.52
CA LEU A 14 17.48 27.36 8.71
C LEU A 14 17.55 26.26 9.76
N THR A 15 18.03 26.59 10.96
CA THR A 15 18.08 25.67 12.11
C THR A 15 16.82 25.73 12.97
N SER A 16 16.00 26.76 12.78
CA SER A 16 14.71 26.98 13.45
C SER A 16 13.72 27.62 12.48
N ALA A 17 12.42 27.38 12.68
CA ALA A 17 11.39 28.11 11.95
C ALA A 17 11.39 29.61 12.35
N PRO A 18 10.94 30.52 11.46
CA PRO A 18 10.85 31.95 11.78
C PRO A 18 9.93 32.21 12.99
N SER A 19 10.35 33.06 13.92
CA SER A 19 9.54 33.54 15.04
C SER A 19 8.86 34.89 14.72
N ASP A 20 7.91 35.30 15.56
CA ASP A 20 7.32 36.65 15.56
C ASP A 20 6.63 37.04 14.24
N MET A 21 5.81 36.13 13.71
CA MET A 21 5.09 36.28 12.43
C MET A 21 3.74 37.02 12.56
N ASN A 22 3.51 37.76 13.63
CA ASN A 22 2.21 38.36 13.98
C ASN A 22 1.71 39.38 12.93
N ASP A 23 2.63 39.96 12.16
CA ASP A 23 2.36 40.92 11.09
C ASP A 23 2.00 40.24 9.75
N LEU A 24 2.15 38.92 9.65
CA LEU A 24 2.00 38.12 8.44
C LEU A 24 0.56 37.61 8.25
N LYS A 25 -0.41 38.52 8.33
CA LYS A 25 -1.84 38.21 8.32
C LYS A 25 -2.45 37.86 6.96
N GLN A 26 -1.65 37.85 5.89
CA GLN A 26 -2.11 37.62 4.52
C GLN A 26 -1.33 36.51 3.80
N ILE A 27 -0.69 35.63 4.57
CA ILE A 27 0.09 34.53 4.00
C ILE A 27 -0.80 33.29 3.88
N TYR A 28 -0.83 32.74 2.68
CA TYR A 28 -1.60 31.56 2.30
C TYR A 28 -0.72 30.33 2.11
N THR A 29 0.53 30.51 1.68
CA THR A 29 1.48 29.42 1.50
C THR A 29 2.77 29.68 2.26
N MET A 30 3.27 28.67 2.96
CA MET A 30 4.58 28.69 3.58
C MET A 30 5.32 27.40 3.29
N ASP A 31 6.50 27.52 2.69
CA ASP A 31 7.40 26.42 2.41
C ASP A 31 8.69 26.58 3.22
N LEU A 32 8.87 25.68 4.19
CA LEU A 32 10.05 25.55 5.04
C LEU A 32 10.88 24.30 4.70
N SER A 33 10.54 23.62 3.60
CA SER A 33 11.06 22.29 3.29
C SER A 33 12.58 22.28 3.07
N SER A 34 13.20 21.11 3.24
CA SER A 34 14.64 20.93 3.00
C SER A 34 15.52 21.92 3.76
N ASN A 35 15.20 22.16 5.03
CA ASN A 35 16.03 22.92 5.96
C ASN A 35 16.45 22.02 7.14
N PRO A 36 17.64 22.23 7.74
CA PRO A 36 18.09 21.51 8.93
C PRO A 36 17.42 22.04 10.21
N ILE A 37 16.11 22.32 10.17
CA ILE A 37 15.35 22.80 11.33
C ILE A 37 15.37 21.69 12.37
N GLN A 38 15.95 21.96 13.54
CA GLN A 38 16.18 20.95 14.58
C GLN A 38 15.01 20.88 15.57
N THR A 39 14.29 21.99 15.73
CA THR A 39 13.19 22.11 16.68
C THR A 39 12.06 22.93 16.07
N LEU A 40 10.83 22.50 16.31
CA LEU A 40 9.62 23.25 16.04
C LEU A 40 8.93 23.48 17.37
N ALA A 41 8.90 24.72 17.86
CA ALA A 41 8.32 25.01 19.16
C ALA A 41 6.78 24.86 19.13
N PRO A 42 6.14 24.52 20.25
CA PRO A 42 4.69 24.59 20.37
C PRO A 42 4.18 25.98 20.00
N SER A 43 3.05 26.05 19.30
CA SER A 43 2.45 27.33 18.88
C SER A 43 3.34 28.22 18.00
N GLN A 44 4.38 27.67 17.34
CA GLN A 44 5.25 28.41 16.40
C GLN A 44 4.45 29.13 15.31
N PHE A 45 3.30 28.59 14.94
CA PHE A 45 2.43 29.10 13.88
C PHE A 45 1.11 29.69 14.39
N LYS A 46 1.02 30.01 15.68
CA LYS A 46 -0.25 30.42 16.32
C LYS A 46 -0.94 31.63 15.67
N ASP A 47 -0.16 32.51 15.05
CA ASP A 47 -0.65 33.75 14.44
C ASP A 47 -0.86 33.63 12.92
N LEU A 48 -0.63 32.44 12.34
CA LEU A 48 -0.74 32.16 10.90
C LEU A 48 -2.12 31.59 10.51
N GLY A 49 -3.20 32.09 11.11
CA GLY A 49 -4.55 31.60 10.86
C GLY A 49 -5.01 31.70 9.41
N SER A 50 -4.40 32.54 8.57
CA SER A 50 -4.72 32.66 7.14
C SER A 50 -4.03 31.61 6.25
N LEU A 51 -3.11 30.82 6.80
CA LEU A 51 -2.32 29.87 6.04
C LEU A 51 -3.20 28.71 5.55
N LEU A 52 -3.14 28.47 4.24
CA LEU A 52 -3.86 27.39 3.57
C LEU A 52 -2.94 26.19 3.28
N LYS A 53 -1.65 26.45 3.05
CA LYS A 53 -0.66 25.43 2.74
C LYS A 53 0.60 25.60 3.57
N LEU A 54 1.02 24.51 4.21
CA LEU A 54 2.29 24.41 4.93
C LEU A 54 3.10 23.23 4.38
N ASP A 55 4.32 23.52 3.94
CA ASP A 55 5.32 22.51 3.61
C ASP A 55 6.45 22.52 4.64
N ILE A 56 6.55 21.41 5.37
CA ILE A 56 7.59 21.13 6.37
C ILE A 56 8.24 19.78 6.05
N SER A 57 8.38 19.47 4.76
CA SER A 57 9.03 18.28 4.26
C SER A 57 10.54 18.32 4.50
N ASN A 58 11.14 17.16 4.77
CA ASN A 58 12.58 17.00 4.88
C ASN A 58 13.24 17.93 5.92
N ILE A 59 12.69 18.00 7.13
CA ILE A 59 13.27 18.76 8.24
C ILE A 59 13.72 17.86 9.40
N SER A 60 14.83 18.20 10.05
CA SER A 60 15.43 17.36 11.10
C SER A 60 14.57 17.22 12.36
N ALA A 61 13.75 18.22 12.66
CA ALA A 61 12.89 18.27 13.85
C ALA A 61 11.88 17.12 13.89
N ILE A 62 11.45 16.63 12.72
CA ILE A 62 10.45 15.57 12.62
C ILE A 62 11.13 14.18 12.50
N LYS A 63 12.37 14.14 12.01
CA LYS A 63 13.17 12.91 11.78
C LYS A 63 13.58 12.16 13.06
N ALA A 64 13.31 12.69 14.26
CA ALA A 64 13.81 12.17 15.53
C ALA A 64 12.74 11.54 16.46
N GLY A 65 11.49 11.37 16.01
CA GLY A 65 10.48 10.66 16.82
C GLY A 65 9.08 11.26 16.87
N GLY A 66 8.75 12.23 16.01
CA GLY A 66 7.38 12.73 15.84
C GLY A 66 7.28 14.24 15.71
N LEU A 67 6.05 14.72 15.51
CA LEU A 67 5.67 16.11 15.76
C LEU A 67 5.21 16.21 17.21
N GLU A 68 5.68 17.23 17.95
CA GLU A 68 5.13 17.52 19.28
C GLU A 68 3.63 17.78 19.20
N ASP A 69 2.91 17.41 20.26
CA ASP A 69 1.49 17.73 20.40
C ASP A 69 1.29 19.25 20.23
N ASP A 70 0.17 19.67 19.66
CA ASP A 70 -0.22 21.08 19.55
C ASP A 70 0.65 21.99 18.67
N PHE A 71 1.64 21.46 17.95
CA PHE A 71 2.50 22.26 17.07
C PHE A 71 1.74 23.03 15.97
N LEU A 72 0.66 22.45 15.44
CA LEU A 72 -0.15 23.09 14.39
C LEU A 72 -1.18 24.10 14.93
N ILE A 73 -1.27 24.31 16.25
CA ILE A 73 -2.24 25.25 16.82
C ILE A 73 -2.13 26.63 16.16
N GLY A 74 -3.28 27.20 15.81
CA GLY A 74 -3.45 28.50 15.15
C GLY A 74 -3.39 28.46 13.62
N LEU A 75 -3.21 27.29 13.01
CA LEU A 75 -3.36 27.07 11.58
C LEU A 75 -4.83 26.76 11.21
N ASP A 76 -5.75 27.64 11.61
CA ASP A 76 -7.19 27.37 11.62
C ASP A 76 -7.82 27.16 10.23
N ASN A 77 -7.14 27.55 9.15
CA ASN A 77 -7.62 27.42 7.77
C ASN A 77 -6.73 26.50 6.90
N LEU A 78 -5.88 25.68 7.52
CA LEU A 78 -4.95 24.83 6.79
C LEU A 78 -5.71 23.77 5.96
N ILE A 79 -5.47 23.77 4.66
CA ILE A 79 -6.06 22.85 3.68
C ILE A 79 -5.05 21.78 3.26
N GLU A 80 -3.79 22.18 3.05
CA GLU A 80 -2.73 21.30 2.59
C GLU A 80 -1.57 21.23 3.59
N LEU A 81 -1.19 20.01 3.98
CA LEU A 81 -0.03 19.77 4.84
C LEU A 81 0.92 18.76 4.19
N TRP A 82 2.17 19.19 4.00
CA TRP A 82 3.21 18.38 3.38
C TRP A 82 4.29 18.03 4.40
N LEU A 83 4.49 16.73 4.58
CA LEU A 83 5.36 16.09 5.58
C LEU A 83 6.27 15.04 4.92
N GLU A 84 6.64 15.25 3.65
CA GLU A 84 7.43 14.30 2.87
C GLU A 84 8.84 14.14 3.48
N ARG A 85 9.45 12.95 3.38
CA ARG A 85 10.87 12.72 3.77
C ARG A 85 11.22 13.07 5.22
N ASN A 86 10.31 12.83 6.16
CA ASN A 86 10.49 13.15 7.58
C ASN A 86 10.70 11.92 8.48
N GLU A 87 10.92 10.74 7.89
CA GLU A 87 11.20 9.49 8.61
C GLU A 87 10.12 9.05 9.62
N LEU A 88 8.89 9.55 9.48
CA LEU A 88 7.77 9.21 10.36
C LEU A 88 7.47 7.70 10.31
N GLY A 89 7.46 7.04 11.47
CA GLY A 89 7.10 5.62 11.58
C GLY A 89 5.60 5.35 11.65
N VAL A 90 4.82 6.37 12.02
CA VAL A 90 3.36 6.36 12.15
C VAL A 90 2.80 7.71 11.71
N ILE A 91 1.50 7.78 11.44
CA ILE A 91 0.82 9.05 11.20
C ILE A 91 0.75 9.81 12.55
N PRO A 92 1.17 11.09 12.62
CA PRO A 92 1.27 11.84 13.88
C PRO A 92 -0.10 12.40 14.34
N THR A 93 -1.06 11.51 14.59
CA THR A 93 -2.48 11.84 14.73
C THR A 93 -2.78 12.75 15.91
N LYS A 94 -2.07 12.59 17.03
CA LYS A 94 -2.20 13.49 18.20
C LYS A 94 -1.87 14.95 17.89
N ALA A 95 -0.82 15.18 17.09
CA ALA A 95 -0.43 16.52 16.67
C ALA A 95 -1.37 17.09 15.61
N LEU A 96 -1.95 16.22 14.78
CA LEU A 96 -2.84 16.63 13.69
C LEU A 96 -4.28 16.89 14.20
N CYS A 97 -4.87 15.96 14.96
CA CYS A 97 -6.29 15.99 15.32
C CYS A 97 -6.85 17.31 15.91
N PRO A 98 -6.09 18.13 16.66
CA PRO A 98 -6.58 19.43 17.12
C PRO A 98 -6.89 20.44 16.00
N VAL A 99 -6.29 20.26 14.80
CA VAL A 99 -6.29 21.26 13.71
C VAL A 99 -6.76 20.65 12.37
N VAL A 100 -7.07 19.35 12.33
CA VAL A 100 -7.40 18.60 11.08
C VAL A 100 -8.79 18.82 10.51
N SER A 101 -9.67 19.50 11.23
CA SER A 101 -11.06 19.63 10.78
C SER A 101 -11.17 20.32 9.42
N GLN A 102 -10.14 21.03 8.96
CA GLN A 102 -10.11 21.70 7.65
C GLN A 102 -9.19 21.05 6.61
N ILE A 103 -8.27 20.17 7.02
CA ILE A 103 -7.26 19.61 6.11
C ILE A 103 -7.93 18.72 5.08
N GLN A 104 -7.64 18.97 3.81
CA GLN A 104 -8.15 18.21 2.66
C GLN A 104 -7.05 17.37 2.01
N ILE A 105 -5.80 17.85 2.01
CA ILE A 105 -4.67 17.18 1.36
C ILE A 105 -3.57 16.94 2.38
N LEU A 106 -3.22 15.66 2.57
CA LEU A 106 -2.13 15.25 3.44
C LEU A 106 -1.08 14.47 2.64
N ASN A 107 0.13 15.03 2.53
CA ASN A 107 1.26 14.38 1.88
C ASN A 107 2.25 13.83 2.92
N LEU A 108 2.33 12.50 3.00
CA LEU A 108 3.20 11.72 3.89
C LEU A 108 4.15 10.81 3.09
N ASN A 109 4.41 11.14 1.82
CA ASN A 109 5.28 10.36 0.96
C ASN A 109 6.70 10.20 1.55
N GLN A 110 7.37 9.10 1.22
CA GLN A 110 8.78 8.86 1.56
C GLN A 110 9.09 8.98 3.07
N ASN A 111 8.19 8.48 3.91
CA ASN A 111 8.42 8.30 5.34
C ASN A 111 8.74 6.81 5.64
N ARG A 112 8.60 6.39 6.90
CA ARG A 112 8.81 5.00 7.34
C ARG A 112 7.51 4.40 7.91
N ILE A 113 6.36 4.85 7.44
CA ILE A 113 5.05 4.46 7.98
C ILE A 113 4.82 2.99 7.65
N ASN A 114 4.74 2.13 8.68
CA ASN A 114 4.59 0.69 8.51
C ASN A 114 3.21 0.16 8.93
N SER A 115 2.44 0.97 9.68
CA SER A 115 1.12 0.62 10.15
C SER A 115 0.30 1.88 10.42
N THR A 116 -1.02 1.67 10.49
CA THR A 116 -2.01 2.67 10.87
C THR A 116 -3.02 1.97 11.77
N GLN A 117 -3.41 2.58 12.89
CA GLN A 117 -4.49 2.09 13.73
C GLN A 117 -5.84 2.65 13.25
N GLU A 118 -6.97 2.05 13.66
CA GLU A 118 -8.31 2.56 13.31
C GLU A 118 -8.60 3.92 13.95
N GLU A 119 -8.19 4.08 15.20
CA GLU A 119 -8.39 5.30 16.00
C GLU A 119 -7.62 6.51 15.44
N ASP A 120 -6.59 6.24 14.64
CA ASP A 120 -5.65 7.24 14.16
C ASP A 120 -6.29 8.27 13.21
N LEU A 121 -7.24 7.87 12.36
CA LEU A 121 -7.74 8.74 11.30
C LEU A 121 -9.16 9.27 11.51
N ALA A 122 -9.78 8.96 12.64
CA ALA A 122 -11.17 9.34 12.94
C ALA A 122 -11.39 10.87 12.95
N CYS A 123 -10.36 11.66 13.21
CA CYS A 123 -10.48 13.13 13.27
C CYS A 123 -10.50 13.81 11.88
N PHE A 124 -10.10 13.11 10.80
CA PHE A 124 -9.94 13.69 9.47
C PHE A 124 -11.22 13.67 8.61
N GLN A 125 -12.25 14.42 9.03
CA GLN A 125 -13.56 14.39 8.38
C GLN A 125 -13.61 15.04 6.98
N ASN A 126 -12.57 15.81 6.62
CA ASN A 126 -12.50 16.58 5.38
C ASN A 126 -11.39 16.17 4.41
N LEU A 127 -10.60 15.13 4.72
CA LEU A 127 -9.56 14.65 3.81
C LEU A 127 -10.17 14.14 2.50
N THR A 128 -9.70 14.71 1.39
CA THR A 128 -10.03 14.28 0.02
C THR A 128 -8.86 13.58 -0.65
N LYS A 129 -7.62 13.88 -0.25
CA LYS A 129 -6.41 13.29 -0.82
C LYS A 129 -5.40 12.90 0.26
N VAL A 130 -4.97 11.65 0.22
CA VAL A 130 -3.90 11.11 1.08
C VAL A 130 -2.80 10.52 0.22
N MET A 131 -1.57 10.99 0.43
CA MET A 131 -0.37 10.47 -0.25
C MET A 131 0.53 9.78 0.77
N LEU A 132 0.74 8.49 0.59
CA LEU A 132 1.51 7.57 1.43
C LEU A 132 2.51 6.77 0.58
N ALA A 133 2.87 7.27 -0.59
CA ALA A 133 3.79 6.62 -1.51
C ALA A 133 5.17 6.41 -0.86
N LYS A 134 5.82 5.29 -1.21
CA LYS A 134 7.18 4.95 -0.76
C LYS A 134 7.34 4.95 0.76
N ASN A 135 6.39 4.33 1.46
CA ASN A 135 6.45 4.03 2.89
C ASN A 135 6.71 2.51 3.10
N LEU A 136 6.39 1.98 4.27
CA LEU A 136 6.61 0.59 4.67
C LEU A 136 5.29 -0.17 4.88
N LEU A 137 4.19 0.28 4.26
CA LEU A 137 2.87 -0.35 4.42
C LEU A 137 2.86 -1.74 3.78
N THR A 138 2.53 -2.76 4.56
CA THR A 138 2.41 -4.15 4.09
C THR A 138 0.98 -4.52 3.68
N LYS A 139 0.01 -3.68 4.05
CA LYS A 139 -1.41 -3.82 3.75
C LYS A 139 -2.04 -2.45 3.50
N ILE A 140 -3.20 -2.45 2.85
CA ILE A 140 -4.03 -1.25 2.70
C ILE A 140 -4.62 -0.90 4.08
N PRO A 141 -4.38 0.31 4.60
CA PRO A 141 -4.97 0.76 5.86
C PRO A 141 -6.50 0.69 5.87
N GLU A 142 -7.10 -0.12 6.74
CA GLU A 142 -8.56 -0.21 6.84
C GLU A 142 -9.19 1.07 7.37
N CYS A 143 -8.45 1.80 8.23
CA CYS A 143 -8.89 3.05 8.80
C CYS A 143 -9.19 4.14 7.75
N LEU A 144 -8.54 4.10 6.58
CA LEU A 144 -8.79 5.02 5.48
C LEU A 144 -10.20 4.87 4.89
N LYS A 145 -10.84 3.70 5.04
CA LYS A 145 -12.23 3.47 4.60
C LYS A 145 -13.24 4.33 5.36
N SER A 146 -12.88 4.75 6.58
CA SER A 146 -13.76 5.57 7.42
C SER A 146 -13.81 7.04 7.01
N LEU A 147 -12.93 7.46 6.09
CA LEU A 147 -12.85 8.84 5.63
C LEU A 147 -13.95 9.12 4.60
N PRO A 148 -14.99 9.91 4.94
CA PRO A 148 -16.20 10.00 4.12
C PRO A 148 -16.00 10.76 2.80
N LYS A 149 -14.93 11.56 2.70
CA LYS A 149 -14.64 12.41 1.53
C LYS A 149 -13.39 12.00 0.78
N LEU A 150 -12.76 10.87 1.13
CA LEU A 150 -11.52 10.45 0.50
C LEU A 150 -11.76 10.06 -0.96
N GLU A 151 -11.26 10.87 -1.88
CA GLU A 151 -11.37 10.69 -3.33
C GLU A 151 -10.09 10.09 -3.90
N ARG A 152 -8.93 10.47 -3.37
CA ARG A 152 -7.61 10.09 -3.91
C ARG A 152 -6.71 9.45 -2.87
N LEU A 153 -6.25 8.25 -3.16
CA LEU A 153 -5.30 7.52 -2.34
C LEU A 153 -4.08 7.08 -3.17
N ASP A 154 -2.91 7.58 -2.82
CA ASP A 154 -1.63 7.12 -3.36
C ASP A 154 -0.88 6.31 -2.30
N ILE A 155 -0.79 5.00 -2.50
CA ILE A 155 -0.01 4.05 -1.68
C ILE A 155 1.04 3.34 -2.54
N SER A 156 1.45 3.95 -3.65
CA SER A 156 2.45 3.40 -4.57
C SER A 156 3.81 3.19 -3.90
N GLY A 157 4.60 2.23 -4.39
CA GLY A 157 5.93 1.98 -3.87
C GLY A 157 5.99 1.45 -2.43
N ASN A 158 4.91 0.89 -1.91
CA ASN A 158 4.86 0.22 -0.61
C ASN A 158 5.07 -1.30 -0.74
N PRO A 159 5.56 -1.99 0.31
CA PRO A 159 5.76 -3.45 0.32
C PRO A 159 4.45 -4.26 0.43
N ILE A 160 3.37 -3.84 -0.24
CA ILE A 160 2.09 -4.56 -0.27
C ILE A 160 2.23 -5.77 -1.21
N VAL A 161 1.94 -6.97 -0.69
CA VAL A 161 2.15 -8.25 -1.39
C VAL A 161 0.85 -8.82 -1.97
N GLN A 162 -0.27 -8.57 -1.30
CA GLN A 162 -1.58 -9.05 -1.72
C GLN A 162 -2.67 -8.01 -1.48
N ILE A 163 -3.70 -8.05 -2.31
CA ILE A 163 -4.96 -7.32 -2.10
C ILE A 163 -6.04 -8.35 -1.78
N PRO A 164 -6.37 -8.57 -0.50
CA PRO A 164 -7.29 -9.64 -0.11
C PRO A 164 -8.75 -9.30 -0.42
N TYR A 165 -9.62 -10.30 -0.26
CA TYR A 165 -11.07 -10.19 -0.38
C TYR A 165 -11.60 -8.97 0.36
N GLN A 166 -12.35 -8.11 -0.35
CA GLN A 166 -13.01 -6.93 0.21
C GLN A 166 -12.08 -5.92 0.91
N SER A 167 -10.77 -5.96 0.65
CA SER A 167 -9.83 -4.99 1.22
C SER A 167 -10.09 -3.56 0.77
N LEU A 168 -10.74 -3.35 -0.37
CA LEU A 168 -11.12 -2.04 -0.87
C LEU A 168 -12.64 -1.79 -0.87
N THR A 169 -13.45 -2.67 -0.27
CA THR A 169 -14.87 -2.33 -0.07
C THR A 169 -15.02 -1.19 0.93
N ASN A 170 -16.11 -0.43 0.82
CA ASN A 170 -16.49 0.70 1.67
C ASN A 170 -15.66 1.98 1.50
N PHE A 171 -14.77 2.04 0.51
CA PHE A 171 -14.27 3.33 0.02
C PHE A 171 -15.37 4.00 -0.80
N THR A 172 -16.33 4.65 -0.13
CA THR A 172 -17.59 5.14 -0.76
C THR A 172 -17.39 6.29 -1.74
N SER A 173 -16.29 7.02 -1.60
CA SER A 173 -16.03 8.27 -2.35
C SER A 173 -14.76 8.19 -3.19
N LEU A 174 -14.06 7.05 -3.19
CA LEU A 174 -12.75 6.92 -3.83
C LEU A 174 -12.90 6.85 -5.36
N THR A 175 -12.17 7.72 -6.04
CA THR A 175 -12.13 7.85 -7.50
C THR A 175 -10.76 7.47 -8.06
N ASP A 176 -9.68 7.76 -7.33
CA ASP A 176 -8.30 7.54 -7.77
C ASP A 176 -7.52 6.69 -6.76
N LEU A 177 -7.00 5.55 -7.22
CA LEU A 177 -6.17 4.65 -6.41
C LEU A 177 -4.86 4.31 -7.13
N ASP A 178 -3.74 4.71 -6.54
CA ASP A 178 -2.41 4.32 -7.01
C ASP A 178 -1.76 3.29 -6.06
N LEU A 179 -1.56 2.10 -6.59
CA LEU A 179 -0.89 0.95 -5.97
C LEU A 179 0.37 0.56 -6.74
N SER A 180 0.79 1.35 -7.73
CA SER A 180 1.89 1.03 -8.64
C SER A 180 3.21 0.89 -7.91
N ASN A 181 4.16 0.19 -8.53
CA ASN A 181 5.51 -0.03 -7.97
C ASN A 181 5.51 -0.75 -6.60
N SER A 182 4.39 -1.38 -6.22
CA SER A 182 4.29 -2.22 -5.03
C SER A 182 4.72 -3.66 -5.34
N LYS A 183 4.67 -4.56 -4.35
CA LYS A 183 5.07 -5.97 -4.48
C LYS A 183 3.89 -6.91 -4.74
N ILE A 184 2.79 -6.39 -5.27
CA ILE A 184 1.53 -7.13 -5.36
C ILE A 184 1.69 -8.31 -6.31
N GLU A 185 1.47 -9.52 -5.80
CA GLU A 185 1.52 -10.77 -6.57
C GLU A 185 0.13 -11.38 -6.81
N LEU A 186 -0.83 -11.04 -5.95
CA LEU A 186 -2.18 -11.58 -6.00
C LEU A 186 -3.20 -10.49 -5.64
N ILE A 187 -4.26 -10.42 -6.44
CA ILE A 187 -5.46 -9.64 -6.13
C ILE A 187 -6.64 -10.60 -6.10
N ASP A 188 -7.39 -10.58 -5.01
CA ASP A 188 -8.62 -11.35 -4.88
C ASP A 188 -9.67 -10.90 -5.91
N ARG A 189 -10.47 -11.83 -6.43
CA ARG A 189 -11.47 -11.55 -7.47
C ARG A 189 -12.54 -10.54 -7.04
N GLN A 190 -12.75 -10.37 -5.73
CA GLN A 190 -13.70 -9.40 -5.15
C GLN A 190 -12.98 -8.28 -4.40
N ALA A 191 -11.69 -8.06 -4.66
CA ALA A 191 -10.94 -6.95 -4.06
C ALA A 191 -11.57 -5.59 -4.34
N PHE A 192 -11.98 -5.33 -5.59
CA PHE A 192 -12.53 -4.06 -6.07
C PHE A 192 -14.08 -4.01 -6.09
N TYR A 193 -14.73 -4.90 -5.35
CA TYR A 193 -16.18 -4.99 -5.31
C TYR A 193 -16.79 -3.68 -4.76
N ASN A 194 -17.86 -3.18 -5.41
CA ASN A 194 -18.57 -1.93 -5.05
C ASN A 194 -17.71 -0.65 -5.09
N LEU A 195 -16.72 -0.60 -5.96
CA LEU A 195 -15.98 0.63 -6.28
C LEU A 195 -16.63 1.34 -7.47
N ASP A 196 -17.85 1.82 -7.29
CA ASP A 196 -18.73 2.26 -8.40
C ASP A 196 -18.28 3.56 -9.08
N TYR A 197 -17.47 4.39 -8.40
CA TYR A 197 -17.05 5.72 -8.85
C TYR A 197 -15.57 5.80 -9.25
N MET A 198 -14.90 4.67 -9.44
CA MET A 198 -13.47 4.66 -9.79
C MET A 198 -13.23 5.30 -11.16
N GLU A 199 -12.39 6.32 -11.19
CA GLU A 199 -11.92 6.96 -12.42
C GLU A 199 -10.59 6.37 -12.86
N THR A 200 -9.65 6.27 -11.90
CA THR A 200 -8.29 5.78 -12.16
C THR A 200 -7.87 4.69 -11.17
N LEU A 201 -7.42 3.55 -11.70
CA LEU A 201 -6.76 2.50 -10.92
C LEU A 201 -5.39 2.24 -11.52
N ASN A 202 -4.34 2.40 -10.73
CA ASN A 202 -2.98 2.13 -11.16
C ASN A 202 -2.37 0.96 -10.37
N ILE A 203 -2.24 -0.20 -11.02
CA ILE A 203 -1.53 -1.39 -10.50
C ILE A 203 -0.34 -1.74 -11.41
N ALA A 204 0.27 -0.71 -12.02
CA ALA A 204 1.43 -0.86 -12.87
C ALA A 204 2.70 -1.23 -12.08
N SER A 205 3.64 -1.91 -12.74
CA SER A 205 4.96 -2.25 -12.21
C SER A 205 4.89 -3.00 -10.86
N THR A 206 3.92 -3.90 -10.72
CA THR A 206 3.84 -4.81 -9.56
C THR A 206 4.43 -6.18 -9.93
N LYS A 207 4.09 -7.22 -9.17
CA LYS A 207 4.55 -8.61 -9.37
C LYS A 207 3.43 -9.53 -9.88
N LEU A 208 2.34 -8.94 -10.38
CA LEU A 208 1.23 -9.68 -10.95
C LEU A 208 1.67 -10.47 -12.19
N THR A 209 1.16 -11.70 -12.26
CA THR A 209 1.34 -12.60 -13.41
C THR A 209 0.00 -12.93 -14.07
N TRP A 210 -1.11 -12.84 -13.35
CA TRP A 210 -2.46 -13.01 -13.90
C TRP A 210 -3.47 -12.17 -13.11
N LEU A 211 -4.65 -11.96 -13.69
CA LEU A 211 -5.80 -11.37 -13.02
C LEU A 211 -6.99 -12.34 -13.09
N PRO A 212 -7.80 -12.45 -12.03
CA PRO A 212 -8.99 -13.29 -12.04
C PRO A 212 -10.08 -12.74 -12.95
N SER A 213 -10.91 -13.63 -13.47
CA SER A 213 -12.10 -13.23 -14.22
C SER A 213 -13.11 -12.52 -13.32
N GLY A 214 -13.67 -11.45 -13.86
CA GLY A 214 -14.68 -10.61 -13.24
C GLY A 214 -14.17 -9.62 -12.21
N ILE A 215 -12.84 -9.46 -12.10
CA ILE A 215 -12.20 -8.53 -11.15
C ILE A 215 -12.66 -7.08 -11.29
N PHE A 216 -13.15 -6.71 -12.49
CA PHE A 216 -13.69 -5.39 -12.80
C PHE A 216 -15.17 -5.41 -13.24
N ASN A 217 -15.91 -6.51 -12.98
CA ASN A 217 -17.30 -6.61 -13.42
C ASN A 217 -18.19 -5.56 -12.76
N MET A 218 -17.97 -5.33 -11.46
CA MET A 218 -18.70 -4.37 -10.63
C MET A 218 -17.98 -3.03 -10.48
N THR A 219 -17.01 -2.76 -11.35
CA THR A 219 -16.20 -1.53 -11.32
C THR A 219 -16.25 -0.93 -12.71
N THR A 220 -16.57 0.35 -12.83
CA THR A 220 -16.54 1.04 -14.12
C THR A 220 -15.48 2.11 -14.04
N PHE A 221 -14.41 1.95 -14.82
CA PHE A 221 -13.37 2.96 -14.95
C PHE A 221 -13.76 3.95 -16.03
N SER A 222 -13.81 5.24 -15.68
CA SER A 222 -14.09 6.31 -16.64
C SER A 222 -12.84 6.78 -17.40
N GLU A 223 -11.63 6.62 -16.83
CA GLU A 223 -10.41 7.19 -17.41
C GLU A 223 -9.29 6.18 -17.68
N LYS A 224 -8.62 5.66 -16.63
CA LYS A 224 -7.33 4.96 -16.78
C LYS A 224 -7.21 3.72 -15.91
N LEU A 225 -6.77 2.62 -16.53
CA LEU A 225 -6.37 1.39 -15.85
C LEU A 225 -4.89 1.09 -16.13
N GLY A 226 -4.01 1.34 -15.15
CA GLY A 226 -2.58 1.08 -15.24
C GLY A 226 -2.25 -0.39 -14.98
N LEU A 227 -1.75 -1.10 -16.00
CA LEU A 227 -1.42 -2.53 -15.97
C LEU A 227 -0.01 -2.83 -16.52
N GLU A 228 0.67 -1.82 -17.02
CA GLU A 228 2.00 -1.89 -17.59
C GLU A 228 3.06 -2.33 -16.56
N GLY A 229 4.21 -2.82 -17.03
CA GLY A 229 5.33 -3.19 -16.14
C GLY A 229 5.13 -4.47 -15.31
N ASN A 230 4.00 -5.15 -15.42
CA ASN A 230 3.76 -6.47 -14.80
C ASN A 230 4.27 -7.63 -15.68
N GLN A 231 4.53 -8.79 -15.07
CA GLN A 231 5.08 -9.97 -15.73
C GLN A 231 3.98 -10.95 -16.16
N TRP A 232 3.09 -10.50 -17.04
CA TRP A 232 1.89 -11.23 -17.42
C TRP A 232 2.18 -12.62 -18.03
N THR A 233 1.63 -13.68 -17.42
CA THR A 233 1.68 -15.05 -17.91
C THR A 233 0.37 -15.36 -18.64
N CYS A 234 0.44 -15.49 -19.96
CA CYS A 234 -0.70 -15.72 -20.84
C CYS A 234 -0.95 -17.23 -21.03
N ASP A 235 -1.34 -17.89 -19.94
CA ASP A 235 -1.74 -19.29 -19.89
C ASP A 235 -3.23 -19.43 -19.50
N CYS A 236 -3.64 -20.60 -19.01
CA CYS A 236 -5.02 -20.82 -18.61
C CYS A 236 -5.48 -19.97 -17.42
N GLN A 237 -4.58 -19.49 -16.55
CA GLN A 237 -4.97 -18.63 -15.43
C GLN A 237 -5.48 -17.28 -15.93
N MET A 238 -4.94 -16.81 -17.06
CA MET A 238 -5.36 -15.58 -17.71
C MET A 238 -6.61 -15.76 -18.59
N HIS A 239 -7.04 -17.01 -18.87
CA HIS A 239 -8.11 -17.30 -19.83
C HIS A 239 -9.40 -16.51 -19.56
N GLY A 240 -9.88 -16.55 -18.32
CA GLY A 240 -11.12 -15.89 -17.96
C GLY A 240 -11.02 -14.36 -18.04
N PHE A 241 -9.89 -13.78 -17.62
CA PHE A 241 -9.68 -12.34 -17.75
C PHE A 241 -9.51 -11.91 -19.21
N ALA A 242 -8.85 -12.70 -20.04
CA ALA A 242 -8.77 -12.47 -21.47
C ALA A 242 -10.17 -12.46 -22.10
N GLN A 243 -11.05 -13.37 -21.68
CA GLN A 243 -12.45 -13.37 -22.10
C GLN A 243 -13.17 -12.07 -21.71
N ASP A 244 -12.95 -11.57 -20.48
CA ASP A 244 -13.53 -10.31 -20.02
C ASP A 244 -13.09 -9.12 -20.89
N LEU A 245 -11.81 -9.06 -21.30
CA LEU A 245 -11.30 -7.99 -22.17
C LEU A 245 -11.94 -7.96 -23.56
N HIS A 246 -12.40 -9.10 -24.08
CA HIS A 246 -13.10 -9.17 -25.36
C HIS A 246 -14.52 -8.58 -25.28
N SER A 247 -15.11 -8.45 -24.08
CA SER A 247 -16.50 -8.04 -23.86
C SER A 247 -16.77 -6.52 -23.91
N ALA A 248 -15.97 -5.77 -24.67
CA ALA A 248 -16.10 -4.34 -24.99
C ALA A 248 -15.84 -3.30 -23.86
N LYS A 249 -16.04 -3.61 -22.57
CA LYS A 249 -15.86 -2.62 -21.48
C LYS A 249 -14.41 -2.18 -21.26
N LEU A 250 -13.44 -3.06 -21.52
CA LEU A 250 -12.02 -2.86 -21.15
C LEU A 250 -11.05 -2.88 -22.35
N LYS A 251 -11.57 -3.13 -23.56
CA LYS A 251 -10.75 -3.43 -24.75
C LYS A 251 -9.77 -2.31 -25.11
N ASN A 252 -10.12 -1.05 -24.83
CA ASN A 252 -9.29 0.12 -25.14
C ASN A 252 -8.41 0.58 -23.97
N LEU A 253 -8.59 -0.01 -22.78
CA LEU A 253 -7.95 0.45 -21.54
C LEU A 253 -6.72 -0.39 -21.15
N ALA A 254 -6.56 -1.58 -21.72
CA ALA A 254 -5.53 -2.53 -21.32
C ALA A 254 -4.67 -2.98 -22.52
N ASN A 255 -3.39 -2.59 -22.51
CA ASN A 255 -2.37 -3.13 -23.42
C ASN A 255 -1.48 -4.12 -22.66
N ILE A 256 -1.90 -5.38 -22.63
CA ILE A 256 -1.23 -6.43 -21.86
C ILE A 256 -0.29 -7.19 -22.76
N LYS A 257 1.02 -6.96 -22.58
CA LYS A 257 2.06 -7.75 -23.23
C LYS A 257 2.44 -8.94 -22.36
N CYS A 258 2.37 -10.12 -22.94
CA CYS A 258 2.75 -11.36 -22.28
C CYS A 258 4.26 -11.42 -22.07
N SER A 259 4.69 -11.79 -20.86
CA SER A 259 6.08 -12.12 -20.52
C SER A 259 6.35 -13.61 -20.57
N ALA A 260 5.31 -14.42 -20.33
CA ALA A 260 5.33 -15.88 -20.39
C ALA A 260 4.01 -16.42 -20.94
N PRO A 261 3.93 -17.71 -21.34
CA PRO A 261 5.07 -18.58 -21.64
C PRO A 261 5.89 -18.06 -22.83
N GLU A 262 7.10 -18.60 -23.06
CA GLU A 262 8.04 -18.09 -24.08
C GLU A 262 7.42 -18.00 -25.48
N ARG A 263 6.52 -18.92 -25.85
CA ARG A 263 5.78 -18.91 -27.12
C ARG A 263 4.92 -17.65 -27.35
N TYR A 264 4.54 -16.94 -26.30
CA TYR A 264 3.71 -15.73 -26.35
C TYR A 264 4.45 -14.49 -25.88
N LYS A 265 5.73 -14.59 -25.56
CA LYS A 265 6.50 -13.45 -25.07
C LYS A 265 6.47 -12.28 -26.06
N GLY A 266 6.05 -11.12 -25.58
CA GLY A 266 5.88 -9.90 -26.37
C GLY A 266 4.54 -9.78 -27.12
N TYR A 267 3.75 -10.85 -27.20
CA TYR A 267 2.42 -10.81 -27.82
C TYR A 267 1.45 -10.03 -26.94
N ASN A 268 0.47 -9.35 -27.54
CA ASN A 268 -0.65 -8.80 -26.81
C ASN A 268 -1.62 -9.93 -26.44
N LEU A 269 -2.12 -9.94 -25.21
CA LEU A 269 -3.09 -10.92 -24.73
C LEU A 269 -4.33 -11.03 -25.64
N LEU A 270 -4.81 -9.91 -26.16
CA LEU A 270 -5.99 -9.87 -27.05
C LEU A 270 -5.74 -10.50 -28.43
N ASP A 271 -4.49 -10.66 -28.84
CA ASP A 271 -4.13 -11.28 -30.12
C ASP A 271 -4.02 -12.81 -30.01
N ILE A 272 -4.08 -13.36 -28.78
CA ILE A 272 -3.97 -14.79 -28.52
C ILE A 272 -5.38 -15.39 -28.50
N PRO A 273 -5.70 -16.40 -29.35
CA PRO A 273 -6.98 -17.08 -29.30
C PRO A 273 -7.26 -17.67 -27.92
N LEU A 274 -8.46 -17.47 -27.37
CA LEU A 274 -8.83 -17.96 -26.03
C LEU A 274 -8.61 -19.47 -25.86
N ALA A 275 -8.86 -20.26 -26.91
CA ALA A 275 -8.62 -21.71 -26.91
C ALA A 275 -7.14 -22.11 -26.72
N ASN A 276 -6.21 -21.17 -26.96
CA ASN A 276 -4.77 -21.40 -26.83
C ASN A 276 -4.20 -20.97 -25.46
N LEU A 277 -5.02 -20.33 -24.62
CA LEU A 277 -4.70 -19.99 -23.23
C LEU A 277 -4.93 -21.23 -22.35
N THR A 278 -3.97 -22.15 -22.40
CA THR A 278 -4.03 -23.48 -21.75
C THR A 278 -2.85 -23.68 -20.81
N CYS A 279 -3.04 -24.47 -19.75
CA CYS A 279 -1.95 -24.94 -18.89
C CYS A 279 -1.57 -26.39 -19.22
N ASN A 280 -0.28 -26.71 -19.09
CA ASN A 280 0.23 -28.03 -19.42
C ASN A 280 0.22 -28.95 -18.20
N CYS A 281 -0.91 -29.58 -17.90
CA CYS A 281 -1.00 -30.62 -16.89
C CYS A 281 -2.21 -31.54 -17.09
N ASN A 282 -2.11 -32.76 -16.57
CA ASN A 282 -3.11 -33.81 -16.73
C ASN A 282 -4.40 -33.56 -15.93
N HIS A 283 -4.28 -32.95 -14.75
CA HIS A 283 -5.41 -32.66 -13.86
C HIS A 283 -5.29 -31.25 -13.33
N GLN A 284 -6.22 -30.39 -13.73
CA GLN A 284 -6.36 -29.05 -13.19
C GLN A 284 -7.22 -29.09 -11.93
N GLY A 285 -6.82 -28.36 -10.90
CA GLY A 285 -7.53 -28.32 -9.63
C GLY A 285 -7.08 -27.15 -8.75
N ALA A 286 -7.89 -26.87 -7.74
CA ALA A 286 -7.52 -25.96 -6.68
C ALA A 286 -6.26 -26.49 -5.95
N PRO A 287 -5.43 -25.59 -5.40
CA PRO A 287 -4.25 -25.99 -4.65
C PRO A 287 -4.64 -26.82 -3.42
N SER A 288 -3.74 -27.71 -3.00
CA SER A 288 -3.81 -28.43 -1.73
C SER A 288 -2.51 -28.22 -0.97
N VAL A 289 -2.64 -27.68 0.24
CA VAL A 289 -1.53 -27.33 1.13
C VAL A 289 -1.32 -28.45 2.14
N ASP A 290 -0.06 -28.86 2.27
CA ASP A 290 0.43 -29.78 3.31
C ASP A 290 1.53 -29.10 4.13
N MET A 291 1.31 -28.99 5.44
CA MET A 291 2.26 -28.41 6.40
C MET A 291 2.98 -29.47 7.25
N SER A 292 2.85 -30.75 6.90
CA SER A 292 3.47 -31.86 7.63
C SER A 292 4.99 -31.68 7.72
N GLY A 293 5.52 -31.85 8.94
CA GLY A 293 6.94 -31.69 9.22
C GLY A 293 7.38 -30.26 9.52
N SER A 294 6.45 -29.35 9.80
CA SER A 294 6.74 -28.03 10.37
C SER A 294 7.14 -28.12 11.84
N ASP A 295 8.02 -27.23 12.29
CA ASP A 295 8.41 -27.12 13.69
C ASP A 295 7.25 -26.59 14.55
N ASN A 296 6.93 -27.27 15.65
CA ASN A 296 5.87 -26.84 16.59
C ASN A 296 6.40 -25.88 17.68
N GLN A 297 7.72 -25.88 17.89
CA GLN A 297 8.38 -25.08 18.91
C GLN A 297 9.84 -24.83 18.53
N THR A 298 10.39 -23.70 18.97
CA THR A 298 11.81 -23.37 18.87
C THR A 298 12.28 -22.60 20.10
N LYS A 299 13.59 -22.54 20.32
CA LYS A 299 14.18 -21.73 21.39
C LYS A 299 14.42 -20.31 20.90
N TYR A 300 14.40 -19.34 21.81
CA TYR A 300 14.83 -17.97 21.52
C TYR A 300 16.20 -17.94 20.78
N LEU A 301 16.29 -17.14 19.72
CA LEU A 301 17.43 -16.99 18.78
C LEU A 301 17.80 -18.23 17.96
N GLN A 302 17.06 -19.34 18.05
CA GLN A 302 17.21 -20.48 17.15
C GLN A 302 16.32 -20.33 15.93
N SER A 303 16.70 -21.03 14.85
CA SER A 303 15.87 -21.08 13.66
C SER A 303 14.61 -21.93 13.86
N ALA A 304 13.55 -21.62 13.15
CA ALA A 304 12.38 -22.48 13.00
C ALA A 304 12.02 -22.63 11.52
N THR A 305 11.61 -23.83 11.12
CA THR A 305 11.23 -24.16 9.74
C THR A 305 9.77 -24.57 9.71
N LEU A 306 8.96 -23.82 8.96
CA LEU A 306 7.55 -24.11 8.74
C LEU A 306 7.36 -24.50 7.28
N LYS A 307 7.03 -25.77 7.03
CA LYS A 307 6.85 -26.32 5.69
C LYS A 307 5.49 -25.95 5.12
N CYS A 308 5.45 -25.72 3.82
CA CYS A 308 4.22 -25.55 3.06
C CYS A 308 4.35 -26.16 1.68
N ALA A 309 4.20 -27.48 1.60
CA ALA A 309 4.19 -28.19 0.33
C ALA A 309 2.85 -27.97 -0.37
N VAL A 310 2.88 -27.53 -1.62
CA VAL A 310 1.67 -27.17 -2.38
C VAL A 310 1.55 -28.06 -3.62
N HIS A 311 0.50 -28.86 -3.66
CA HIS A 311 0.13 -29.62 -4.85
C HIS A 311 -0.92 -28.83 -5.62
N SER A 312 -0.55 -28.33 -6.80
CA SER A 312 -1.47 -27.52 -7.61
C SER A 312 -1.16 -27.65 -9.10
N CYS A 313 -2.21 -27.66 -9.92
CA CYS A 313 -2.09 -27.24 -11.30
C CYS A 313 -3.33 -26.41 -11.70
N PRO A 314 -3.16 -25.18 -12.19
CA PRO A 314 -1.90 -24.47 -12.43
C PRO A 314 -1.15 -24.15 -11.14
N VAL A 315 0.12 -23.79 -11.31
CA VAL A 315 1.02 -23.43 -10.20
C VAL A 315 0.39 -22.30 -9.40
N ALA A 316 0.16 -22.56 -8.13
CA ALA A 316 -0.40 -21.60 -7.19
C ALA A 316 0.67 -20.62 -6.70
N LYS A 317 0.24 -19.39 -6.40
CA LYS A 317 1.02 -18.43 -5.60
C LYS A 317 0.90 -18.80 -4.12
N VAL A 318 2.02 -18.73 -3.39
CA VAL A 318 2.13 -19.17 -2.00
C VAL A 318 2.49 -17.98 -1.13
N PHE A 319 1.74 -17.81 -0.03
CA PHE A 319 1.91 -16.72 0.92
C PHE A 319 1.87 -17.23 2.35
N TRP A 320 2.69 -16.62 3.21
CA TRP A 320 2.61 -16.80 4.65
C TRP A 320 2.03 -15.58 5.32
N SER A 321 1.16 -15.78 6.31
CA SER A 321 0.81 -14.73 7.29
C SER A 321 1.43 -15.05 8.64
N THR A 322 2.11 -14.07 9.22
CA THR A 322 2.77 -14.19 10.53
C THR A 322 1.87 -13.68 11.67
N PRO A 323 2.11 -14.08 12.93
CA PRO A 323 1.37 -13.58 14.10
C PRO A 323 1.44 -12.06 14.26
N ILE A 324 2.56 -11.45 13.85
CA ILE A 324 2.80 -10.00 13.91
C ILE A 324 2.23 -9.25 12.69
N GLY A 325 1.52 -9.95 11.79
CA GLY A 325 0.76 -9.33 10.71
C GLY A 325 1.54 -9.10 9.41
N PHE A 326 2.74 -9.69 9.26
CA PHE A 326 3.43 -9.68 7.97
C PHE A 326 2.81 -10.68 7.00
N VAL A 327 2.81 -10.29 5.73
CA VAL A 327 2.50 -11.18 4.61
C VAL A 327 3.80 -11.40 3.84
N LEU A 328 4.22 -12.65 3.75
CA LEU A 328 5.48 -13.04 3.13
C LEU A 328 5.21 -13.87 1.88
N SER A 329 6.10 -13.76 0.89
CA SER A 329 6.14 -14.60 -0.29
C SER A 329 7.60 -14.82 -0.70
N HIS A 330 7.84 -15.74 -1.63
CA HIS A 330 9.18 -15.98 -2.15
C HIS A 330 9.81 -14.73 -2.78
N ASP A 331 9.00 -13.89 -3.45
CA ASP A 331 9.49 -12.71 -4.16
C ASP A 331 9.67 -11.48 -3.24
N VAL A 332 9.35 -11.60 -1.94
CA VAL A 332 9.48 -10.55 -0.91
C VAL A 332 10.60 -10.94 0.05
N THR A 333 11.77 -10.35 -0.17
CA THR A 333 13.01 -10.72 0.53
C THR A 333 13.47 -9.67 1.53
N GLU A 334 12.77 -8.53 1.61
CA GLU A 334 13.20 -7.38 2.37
C GLU A 334 12.79 -7.40 3.85
N ILE A 335 11.99 -8.38 4.32
CA ILE A 335 11.56 -8.48 5.73
C ILE A 335 12.65 -9.21 6.54
N PRO A 336 13.40 -8.52 7.43
CA PRO A 336 14.49 -9.14 8.16
C PRO A 336 14.00 -10.27 9.07
N GLY A 337 14.77 -11.35 9.17
CA GLY A 337 14.47 -12.48 10.06
C GLY A 337 13.63 -13.59 9.43
N TYR A 338 12.94 -13.32 8.31
CA TYR A 338 12.14 -14.32 7.59
C TYR A 338 12.72 -14.61 6.21
N ASP A 339 12.49 -15.82 5.71
CA ASP A 339 12.85 -16.24 4.35
C ASP A 339 11.84 -17.26 3.85
N VAL A 340 11.35 -17.08 2.61
CA VAL A 340 10.41 -18.00 1.98
C VAL A 340 11.07 -18.65 0.78
N GLY A 341 11.33 -19.96 0.90
CA GLY A 341 11.91 -20.76 -0.18
C GLY A 341 10.98 -20.87 -1.38
N ALA A 342 11.56 -21.21 -2.54
CA ALA A 342 10.79 -21.46 -3.77
C ALA A 342 9.83 -22.66 -3.67
N ASP A 343 10.08 -23.55 -2.70
CA ASP A 343 9.20 -24.67 -2.34
C ASP A 343 8.03 -24.26 -1.43
N GLY A 344 7.96 -22.98 -1.03
CA GLY A 344 6.95 -22.43 -0.12
C GLY A 344 7.32 -22.52 1.36
N THR A 345 8.46 -23.12 1.72
CA THR A 345 8.89 -23.27 3.12
C THR A 345 9.31 -21.94 3.72
N LEU A 346 8.75 -21.58 4.88
CA LEU A 346 9.14 -20.40 5.66
C LEU A 346 10.22 -20.78 6.67
N VAL A 347 11.32 -20.03 6.66
CA VAL A 347 12.40 -20.13 7.65
C VAL A 347 12.46 -18.84 8.46
N ILE A 348 12.27 -18.98 9.77
CA ILE A 348 12.53 -17.92 10.75
C ILE A 348 14.00 -18.10 11.16
N LYS A 349 14.86 -17.13 10.82
CA LYS A 349 16.32 -17.27 10.96
C LYS A 349 16.76 -17.25 12.42
N ALA A 350 16.16 -16.37 13.23
CA ALA A 350 16.44 -16.22 14.65
C ALA A 350 15.14 -15.84 15.38
N ALA A 351 14.46 -16.82 15.99
CA ALA A 351 13.15 -16.62 16.57
C ALA A 351 13.16 -15.69 17.79
N ALA A 352 12.27 -14.70 17.79
CA ALA A 352 11.95 -13.81 18.89
C ALA A 352 10.64 -14.23 19.59
N LEU A 353 10.37 -13.66 20.77
CA LEU A 353 9.12 -13.97 21.50
C LEU A 353 7.86 -13.54 20.73
N GLU A 354 7.96 -12.46 19.93
CA GLU A 354 6.89 -11.98 19.06
C GLU A 354 6.59 -12.91 17.88
N ASP A 355 7.52 -13.80 17.51
CA ASP A 355 7.31 -14.83 16.49
C ASP A 355 6.40 -15.97 16.97
N ALA A 356 6.11 -16.06 18.27
CA ALA A 356 5.21 -17.08 18.80
C ALA A 356 3.76 -16.77 18.42
N GLY A 357 3.05 -17.75 17.88
CA GLY A 357 1.63 -17.61 17.57
C GLY A 357 1.16 -18.40 16.36
N ASN A 358 0.07 -17.93 15.77
CA ASN A 358 -0.60 -18.57 14.64
C ASN A 358 -0.02 -18.05 13.32
N TYR A 359 0.52 -18.98 12.55
CA TYR A 359 0.90 -18.77 11.16
C TYR A 359 -0.17 -19.37 10.26
N SER A 360 -0.30 -18.83 9.04
CA SER A 360 -1.04 -19.49 7.98
C SER A 360 -0.21 -19.58 6.71
N CYS A 361 -0.25 -20.73 6.05
CA CYS A 361 0.20 -20.86 4.67
C CYS A 361 -1.02 -20.89 3.75
N THR A 362 -1.04 -19.98 2.80
CA THR A 362 -2.11 -19.79 1.83
C THR A 362 -1.57 -20.07 0.43
N ALA A 363 -2.25 -20.93 -0.33
CA ALA A 363 -1.96 -21.16 -1.75
C ALA A 363 -3.17 -20.78 -2.60
N VAL A 364 -2.95 -20.07 -3.70
CA VAL A 364 -4.02 -19.58 -4.60
C VAL A 364 -3.66 -19.76 -6.07
N ASN A 365 -4.58 -20.32 -6.84
CA ASN A 365 -4.59 -20.24 -8.31
C ASN A 365 -5.97 -19.78 -8.80
N TYR A 366 -6.16 -19.66 -10.12
CA TYR A 366 -7.44 -19.18 -10.67
C TYR A 366 -8.65 -20.10 -10.38
N ILE A 367 -8.42 -21.36 -9.99
CA ILE A 367 -9.48 -22.35 -9.70
C ILE A 367 -9.94 -22.22 -8.25
N GLY A 368 -9.02 -21.97 -7.32
CA GLY A 368 -9.36 -21.87 -5.92
C GLY A 368 -8.19 -21.54 -5.00
N LYS A 369 -8.47 -21.65 -3.71
CA LYS A 369 -7.59 -21.30 -2.60
C LYS A 369 -7.64 -22.41 -1.55
N ASP A 370 -6.48 -22.73 -0.98
CA ASP A 370 -6.39 -23.54 0.24
C ASP A 370 -5.53 -22.82 1.27
N VAL A 371 -5.89 -22.99 2.54
CA VAL A 371 -5.22 -22.35 3.67
C VAL A 371 -5.08 -23.37 4.79
N LYS A 372 -3.86 -23.47 5.32
CA LYS A 372 -3.57 -24.26 6.52
C LYS A 372 -2.95 -23.36 7.57
N TYR A 373 -3.25 -23.67 8.83
CA TYR A 373 -2.78 -22.93 9.98
C TYR A 373 -1.80 -23.78 10.78
N HIS A 374 -0.80 -23.14 11.34
CA HIS A 374 0.20 -23.79 12.18
C HIS A 374 0.57 -22.90 13.36
N VAL A 375 0.81 -23.50 14.52
CA VAL A 375 1.15 -22.75 15.73
C VAL A 375 2.61 -23.00 16.09
N LEU A 376 3.39 -21.94 16.19
CA LEU A 376 4.77 -21.99 16.66
C LEU A 376 4.87 -21.45 18.09
N LYS A 377 5.54 -22.20 18.98
CA LYS A 377 5.90 -21.74 20.32
C LYS A 377 7.35 -21.33 20.38
N VAL A 378 7.66 -20.21 21.02
CA VAL A 378 9.03 -19.75 21.29
C VAL A 378 9.24 -19.73 22.80
N TRP A 379 10.35 -20.32 23.27
CA TRP A 379 10.66 -20.46 24.71
C TRP A 379 12.11 -20.18 25.06
#